data_AF-A0A5C1HV38-F1
#
_entry.id   AF-A0A5C1HV38-F1
#
_cell.length_a   1.000
_cell.length_b   1.000
_cell.length_c   1.000
_cell.angle_alpha   90.00
_cell.angle_beta   90.00
_cell.angle_gamma   90.00
#
_symmetry.space_group_name_H-M   'P 1'
#
loop_
_entity.id
_entity.type
_entity.pdbx_description
1 polymer ?
#
loop_
_entity_poly.entity_id
_entity_poly.type
_entity_poly.pdbx_seq_one_letter_code
_entity_poly.pdbx_strand_id
1 'polypeptide(L)'
;MKAMADDPETLPQKAAEIADIDLGIETLLKVTASTDQRLSDMADNKAQILITVNSIIISAIISLVLRKLKDNSFLVLPSYLLLTVSLATMILAILSTRPSIPRGKFSAKDLEDKKANLLFFGNFYRMKLDDFAAGMKNVLHDKEYLYDSLIKDIHTQGVVLGRKYRLLRAAYNVFMFGLIIAIITFIISSMVHNSLPEIV
;
A
#
# COMPACT_ATOMS: atom_id res chain seq x y z
N MET A 1 18.65 -50.42 28.20
CA MET A 1 18.13 -49.49 27.17
C MET A 1 16.96 -50.16 26.49
N LYS A 2 15.73 -49.87 26.92
CA LYS A 2 14.52 -50.44 26.32
C LYS A 2 14.21 -49.61 25.08
N ALA A 3 14.37 -50.19 23.89
CA ALA A 3 13.85 -49.61 22.67
C ALA A 3 12.34 -49.42 22.88
N MET A 4 11.92 -48.17 22.96
CA MET A 4 10.53 -47.77 22.98
C MET A 4 10.03 -47.99 21.55
N ALA A 5 9.62 -49.23 21.25
CA ALA A 5 8.96 -49.56 20.00
C ALA A 5 7.66 -48.73 19.96
N ASP A 6 7.55 -47.86 18.96
CA ASP A 6 6.36 -47.05 18.70
C ASP A 6 5.17 -48.00 18.55
N ASP A 7 4.12 -47.80 19.36
CA ASP A 7 2.92 -48.63 19.38
C ASP A 7 2.20 -48.51 18.02
N PRO A 8 1.82 -49.58 17.32
CA PRO A 8 1.16 -49.49 16.01
C PRO A 8 -0.09 -48.60 15.95
N GLU A 9 -0.75 -48.31 17.08
CA GLU A 9 -1.85 -47.33 17.17
C GLU A 9 -1.42 -45.85 17.27
N THR A 10 -0.16 -45.54 17.63
CA THR A 10 0.33 -44.15 17.74
C THR A 10 0.79 -43.57 16.40
N LEU A 11 1.23 -44.41 15.47
CA LEU A 11 1.69 -44.02 14.13
C LEU A 11 0.59 -43.35 13.26
N PRO A 12 -0.66 -43.87 13.19
CA PRO A 12 -1.76 -43.22 12.47
C PRO A 12 -2.18 -41.89 13.09
N GLN A 13 -2.20 -41.80 14.42
CA GLN A 13 -2.60 -40.58 15.14
C GLN A 13 -1.60 -39.44 14.94
N LYS A 14 -0.31 -39.74 15.02
CA LYS A 14 0.77 -38.77 14.79
C LYS A 14 0.83 -38.31 13.34
N ALA A 15 0.56 -39.20 12.38
CA ALA A 15 0.45 -38.84 10.97
C ALA A 15 -0.77 -37.92 10.69
N ALA A 16 -1.90 -38.16 11.35
CA ALA A 16 -3.09 -37.31 11.24
C ALA A 16 -2.86 -35.91 11.84
N GLU A 17 -2.18 -35.81 12.99
CA GLU A 17 -1.82 -34.53 13.61
C GLU A 17 -0.86 -33.71 12.73
N ILE A 18 0.16 -34.33 12.13
CA ILE A 18 1.08 -33.67 11.20
C ILE A 18 0.34 -33.15 9.95
N ALA A 19 -0.62 -33.94 9.43
CA ALA A 19 -1.41 -33.53 8.27
C ALA A 19 -2.33 -32.34 8.59
N ASP A 20 -2.92 -32.28 9.79
CA ASP A 20 -3.74 -31.16 10.25
C ASP A 20 -2.91 -29.88 10.43
N ILE A 21 -1.68 -30.01 10.95
CA ILE A 21 -0.71 -28.89 11.04
C ILE A 21 -0.34 -28.36 9.65
N ASP A 22 -0.01 -29.24 8.69
CA ASP A 22 0.32 -28.83 7.31
C ASP A 22 -0.88 -28.10 6.65
N LEU A 23 -2.11 -28.56 6.87
CA LEU A 23 -3.33 -27.90 6.39
C LEU A 23 -3.55 -26.54 7.06
N GLY A 24 -3.26 -26.44 8.36
CA GLY A 24 -3.30 -25.18 9.10
C GLY A 24 -2.30 -24.16 8.57
N ILE A 25 -1.08 -24.60 8.23
CA ILE A 25 -0.04 -23.75 7.61
C ILE A 25 -0.51 -23.26 6.24
N GLU A 26 -0.99 -24.16 5.36
CA GLU A 26 -1.52 -23.77 4.05
C GLU A 26 -2.64 -22.75 4.17
N THR A 27 -3.59 -23.01 5.07
CA THR A 27 -4.74 -22.13 5.32
C THR A 27 -4.29 -20.76 5.80
N LEU A 28 -3.36 -20.71 6.76
CA LEU A 28 -2.82 -19.46 7.28
C LEU A 28 -2.12 -18.65 6.19
N LEU A 29 -1.26 -19.28 5.39
CA LEU A 29 -0.54 -18.60 4.31
C LEU A 29 -1.49 -18.06 3.24
N LYS A 30 -2.51 -18.84 2.87
CA LYS A 30 -3.56 -18.40 1.92
C LYS A 30 -4.39 -17.24 2.47
N VAL A 31 -4.80 -17.31 3.73
CA VAL A 31 -5.59 -16.26 4.40
C VAL A 31 -4.78 -14.98 4.54
N THR A 32 -3.51 -15.08 4.92
CA THR A 32 -2.63 -13.90 5.07
C THR A 32 -2.36 -13.23 3.72
N ALA A 33 -1.97 -13.97 2.69
CA ALA A 33 -1.74 -13.40 1.36
C ALA A 33 -3.01 -12.73 0.79
N SER A 34 -4.18 -13.35 0.97
CA SER A 34 -5.47 -12.76 0.60
C SER A 34 -5.77 -11.48 1.40
N THR A 35 -5.45 -11.47 2.69
CA THR A 35 -5.65 -10.31 3.56
C THR A 35 -4.74 -9.15 3.15
N ASP A 36 -3.46 -9.40 2.88
CA ASP A 36 -2.52 -8.38 2.44
C ASP A 36 -2.90 -7.77 1.09
N GLN A 37 -3.35 -8.60 0.15
CA GLN A 37 -3.90 -8.12 -1.12
C GLN A 37 -5.12 -7.21 -0.90
N ARG A 38 -6.08 -7.65 -0.07
CA ARG A 38 -7.27 -6.84 0.26
C ARG A 38 -6.91 -5.53 0.94
N LEU A 39 -5.92 -5.53 1.84
CA LEU A 39 -5.44 -4.31 2.49
C LEU A 39 -4.77 -3.37 1.48
N SER A 40 -3.99 -3.91 0.53
CA SER A 40 -3.41 -3.14 -0.57
C SER A 40 -4.49 -2.49 -1.42
N ASP A 41 -5.51 -3.26 -1.82
CA ASP A 41 -6.64 -2.76 -2.62
C ASP A 41 -7.42 -1.69 -1.85
N MET A 42 -7.61 -1.87 -0.54
CA MET A 42 -8.26 -0.87 0.31
C MET A 42 -7.44 0.43 0.40
N ALA A 43 -6.10 0.34 0.47
CA ALA A 43 -5.24 1.51 0.45
C ALA A 43 -5.33 2.26 -0.89
N ASP A 44 -5.32 1.52 -2.00
CA ASP A 44 -5.42 2.11 -3.34
C ASP A 44 -6.80 2.77 -3.56
N ASN A 45 -7.88 2.14 -3.09
CA ASN A 45 -9.22 2.73 -3.07
C ASN A 45 -9.27 4.03 -2.25
N LYS A 46 -8.67 4.07 -1.06
CA LYS A 46 -8.62 5.29 -0.23
C LYS A 46 -7.84 6.41 -0.91
N ALA A 47 -6.73 6.08 -1.58
CA ALA A 47 -5.97 7.04 -2.37
C ALA A 47 -6.80 7.57 -3.56
N GLN A 48 -7.53 6.70 -4.26
CA GLN A 48 -8.40 7.10 -5.37
C GLN A 48 -9.53 8.04 -4.92
N ILE A 49 -10.14 7.78 -3.76
CA ILE A 49 -11.13 8.70 -3.15
C ILE A 49 -10.50 10.07 -2.89
N LEU A 50 -9.31 10.13 -2.28
CA LEU A 50 -8.60 11.39 -2.03
C LEU A 50 -8.29 12.14 -3.33
N ILE A 51 -7.83 11.44 -4.38
CA ILE A 51 -7.57 12.04 -5.69
C ILE A 51 -8.85 12.63 -6.28
N THR A 52 -9.95 11.88 -6.24
CA THR A 52 -11.24 12.28 -6.82
C THR A 52 -11.80 13.52 -6.12
N VAL A 53 -11.88 13.48 -4.78
CA VAL A 53 -12.39 14.60 -3.98
C VAL A 53 -11.54 15.86 -4.22
N ASN A 54 -10.21 15.75 -4.21
CA ASN A 54 -9.34 16.90 -4.44
C ASN A 54 -9.42 17.42 -5.89
N SER A 55 -9.63 16.55 -6.87
CA SER A 55 -9.83 16.96 -8.27
C SER A 55 -11.12 17.77 -8.44
N ILE A 56 -12.20 17.37 -7.75
CA ILE A 56 -13.47 18.11 -7.72
C ILE A 56 -13.28 19.48 -7.06
N ILE A 57 -12.59 19.54 -5.91
CA ILE A 57 -12.30 20.80 -5.21
C ILE A 57 -11.50 21.74 -6.12
N ILE A 58 -10.42 21.25 -6.73
CA ILE A 58 -9.58 22.05 -7.65
C ILE A 58 -10.42 22.59 -8.81
N SER A 59 -11.23 21.73 -9.45
CA SER A 59 -12.12 22.14 -10.55
C SER A 59 -13.10 23.24 -10.14
N ALA A 60 -13.74 23.09 -8.98
CA ALA A 60 -14.67 24.08 -8.44
C ALA A 60 -13.98 25.41 -8.11
N ILE A 61 -12.81 25.39 -7.46
CA ILE A 61 -12.07 26.59 -7.10
C ILE A 61 -11.55 27.32 -8.33
N ILE A 62 -11.01 26.61 -9.34
CA ILE A 62 -10.58 27.24 -10.59
C ILE A 62 -11.77 27.95 -11.27
N SER A 63 -12.94 27.31 -11.32
CA SER A 63 -14.16 27.93 -11.88
C SER A 63 -14.57 29.19 -11.10
N LEU A 64 -14.50 29.17 -9.77
CA LEU A 64 -14.79 30.33 -8.93
C LEU A 64 -13.78 31.46 -9.12
N VAL A 65 -12.48 31.13 -9.11
CA VAL A 65 -11.35 32.05 -9.30
C VAL A 65 -11.49 32.77 -10.64
N LEU A 66 -11.72 32.05 -11.76
CA LEU A 66 -11.89 32.66 -13.08
C LEU A 66 -13.09 33.61 -13.18
N ARG A 67 -14.19 33.31 -12.47
CA ARG A 67 -15.42 34.11 -12.50
C ARG A 67 -15.37 35.33 -11.59
N LYS A 68 -14.70 35.23 -10.44
CA LYS A 68 -14.77 36.22 -9.35
C LYS A 68 -13.49 36.99 -9.08
N LEU A 69 -12.38 36.71 -9.78
CA LEU A 69 -11.09 37.38 -9.53
C LEU A 69 -11.16 38.90 -9.66
N LYS A 70 -11.96 39.41 -10.61
CA LYS A 70 -12.05 40.84 -10.87
C LYS A 70 -12.77 41.61 -9.76
N ASP A 71 -13.74 40.98 -9.11
CA ASP A 71 -14.64 41.68 -8.19
C ASP A 71 -14.38 41.35 -6.71
N ASN A 72 -13.65 40.26 -6.40
CA ASN A 72 -13.52 39.74 -5.03
C ASN A 72 -12.07 39.38 -4.69
N SER A 73 -11.20 40.39 -4.59
CA SER A 73 -9.77 40.20 -4.29
C SER A 73 -9.50 39.47 -2.95
N PHE A 74 -10.40 39.61 -1.97
CA PHE A 74 -10.28 38.92 -0.67
C PHE A 74 -10.41 37.39 -0.77
N LEU A 75 -10.99 36.85 -1.85
CA LEU A 75 -11.12 35.41 -2.08
C LEU A 75 -9.86 34.77 -2.64
N VAL A 76 -8.91 35.57 -3.14
CA VAL A 76 -7.70 35.08 -3.82
C VAL A 76 -6.84 34.26 -2.88
N LEU A 77 -6.50 34.80 -1.71
CA LEU A 77 -5.64 34.14 -0.73
C LEU A 77 -6.18 32.77 -0.24
N PRO A 78 -7.43 32.66 0.25
CA PRO A 78 -7.97 31.36 0.67
C PRO A 78 -8.10 30.36 -0.49
N SER A 79 -8.41 30.85 -1.71
CA SER A 79 -8.51 29.99 -2.90
C SER A 79 -7.15 29.38 -3.27
N TYR A 80 -6.08 30.19 -3.31
CA TYR A 80 -4.73 29.69 -3.57
C TYR A 80 -4.27 28.70 -2.49
N LEU A 81 -4.52 29.00 -1.22
CA LEU A 81 -4.18 28.09 -0.13
C LEU A 81 -4.88 26.73 -0.31
N LEU A 82 -6.19 26.73 -0.57
CA LEU A 82 -6.94 25.51 -0.78
C LEU A 82 -6.44 24.72 -2.01
N LEU A 83 -6.13 25.40 -3.12
CA LEU A 83 -5.54 24.76 -4.30
C LEU A 83 -4.21 24.08 -3.97
N THR A 84 -3.32 24.74 -3.22
CA THR A 84 -2.03 24.16 -2.85
C THR A 84 -2.17 22.94 -1.94
N VAL A 85 -3.06 23.00 -0.94
CA VAL A 85 -3.36 21.87 -0.05
C VAL A 85 -3.95 20.70 -0.84
N SER A 86 -4.90 20.96 -1.74
CA SER A 86 -5.52 19.91 -2.54
C SER A 86 -4.54 19.27 -3.50
N LEU A 87 -3.68 20.06 -4.13
CA LEU A 87 -2.62 19.55 -5.00
C LEU A 87 -1.60 18.71 -4.22
N ALA A 88 -1.14 19.19 -3.06
CA ALA A 88 -0.20 18.45 -2.21
C ALA A 88 -0.80 17.12 -1.74
N THR A 89 -2.08 17.12 -1.33
CA THR A 89 -2.82 15.91 -0.94
C THR A 89 -2.88 14.92 -2.11
N MET A 90 -3.24 15.40 -3.29
CA MET A 90 -3.36 14.57 -4.50
C MET A 90 -2.01 13.95 -4.89
N ILE A 91 -0.91 14.72 -4.81
CA ILE A 91 0.45 14.21 -5.07
C ILE A 91 0.79 13.09 -4.09
N LEU A 92 0.55 13.26 -2.79
CA LEU A 92 0.81 12.22 -1.79
C LEU A 92 -0.04 10.96 -2.00
N ALA A 93 -1.31 11.12 -2.39
CA ALA A 93 -2.19 10.01 -2.74
C ALA A 93 -1.67 9.25 -3.98
N ILE A 94 -1.27 9.94 -5.04
CA ILE A 94 -0.67 9.33 -6.24
C ILE A 94 0.64 8.61 -5.90
N LEU A 95 1.49 9.20 -5.04
CA LEU A 95 2.72 8.55 -4.60
C LEU A 95 2.45 7.26 -3.81
N SER A 96 1.33 7.17 -3.09
CA SER A 96 0.95 5.98 -2.35
C SER A 96 0.52 4.81 -3.25
N THR A 97 0.00 5.09 -4.45
CA THR A 97 -0.40 4.06 -5.42
C THR A 97 0.72 3.69 -6.40
N ARG A 98 1.85 4.40 -6.36
CA ARG A 98 2.99 4.13 -7.24
C ARG A 98 3.59 2.74 -6.94
N PRO A 99 3.68 1.83 -7.94
CA PRO A 99 4.26 0.51 -7.73
C PRO A 99 5.76 0.60 -7.41
N SER A 100 6.23 -0.22 -6.48
CA SER A 100 7.65 -0.36 -6.14
C SER A 100 8.21 -1.58 -6.86
N ILE A 101 9.07 -1.38 -7.86
CA ILE A 101 9.63 -2.46 -8.68
C ILE A 101 11.04 -2.81 -8.16
N PRO A 102 11.29 -4.03 -7.64
CA PRO A 102 12.63 -4.49 -7.30
C PRO A 102 13.49 -4.74 -8.55
N ARG A 103 14.78 -5.03 -8.33
CA ARG A 103 15.79 -5.20 -9.40
C ARG A 103 15.47 -6.33 -10.40
N GLY A 104 14.67 -7.33 -10.03
CA GLY A 104 14.08 -8.28 -10.97
C GLY A 104 14.97 -9.42 -11.45
N LYS A 105 16.12 -9.65 -10.82
CA LYS A 105 17.06 -10.72 -11.19
C LYS A 105 17.72 -11.30 -9.94
N PHE A 106 17.83 -12.62 -9.90
CA PHE A 106 18.67 -13.38 -8.98
C PHE A 106 19.68 -14.21 -9.79
N SER A 107 20.85 -14.47 -9.20
CA SER A 107 21.87 -15.35 -9.79
C SER A 107 21.53 -16.82 -9.48
N ALA A 108 22.06 -17.76 -10.27
CA ALA A 108 21.98 -19.20 -9.97
C ALA A 108 22.50 -19.53 -8.56
N LYS A 109 23.51 -18.76 -8.09
CA LYS A 109 24.03 -18.84 -6.72
C LYS A 109 23.02 -18.49 -5.62
N ASP A 110 22.11 -17.55 -5.89
CA ASP A 110 21.09 -17.15 -4.91
C ASP A 110 19.97 -18.20 -4.79
N LEU A 111 19.80 -19.02 -5.83
CA LEU A 111 18.95 -20.21 -5.86
C LEU A 111 19.57 -21.36 -5.06
N GLU A 112 20.86 -21.64 -5.29
CA GLU A 112 21.61 -22.66 -4.55
C GLU A 112 21.66 -22.35 -3.05
N ASP A 113 21.79 -21.07 -2.69
CA ASP A 113 21.79 -20.59 -1.30
C ASP A 113 20.37 -20.52 -0.66
N LYS A 114 19.30 -20.91 -1.37
CA LYS A 114 17.89 -20.77 -0.92
C LYS A 114 17.49 -19.34 -0.51
N LYS A 115 18.20 -18.32 -1.00
CA LYS A 115 17.97 -16.92 -0.63
C LYS A 115 16.92 -16.25 -1.52
N ALA A 116 16.74 -16.73 -2.75
CA ALA A 116 15.77 -16.18 -3.68
C ALA A 116 14.33 -16.60 -3.34
N ASN A 117 13.43 -15.62 -3.17
CA ASN A 117 11.99 -15.86 -3.15
C ASN A 117 11.46 -15.81 -4.60
N LEU A 118 11.27 -16.99 -5.20
CA LEU A 118 10.74 -17.16 -6.55
C LEU A 118 9.21 -17.03 -6.65
N LEU A 119 8.51 -16.93 -5.53
CA LEU A 119 7.06 -16.73 -5.51
C LEU A 119 6.68 -15.27 -5.78
N PHE A 120 7.58 -14.34 -5.45
CA PHE A 120 7.36 -12.92 -5.71
C PHE A 120 7.70 -12.55 -7.17
N PHE A 121 6.71 -12.04 -7.92
CA PHE A 121 6.90 -11.61 -9.31
C PHE A 121 8.06 -10.62 -9.49
N GLY A 122 8.23 -9.70 -8.53
CA GLY A 122 9.28 -8.68 -8.57
C GLY A 122 10.71 -9.25 -8.53
N ASN A 123 10.85 -10.53 -8.21
CA ASN A 123 12.12 -11.24 -8.15
C ASN A 123 12.42 -12.04 -9.43
N PHE A 124 11.40 -12.50 -10.16
CA PHE A 124 11.58 -13.38 -11.32
C PHE A 124 11.16 -12.78 -12.68
N TYR A 125 10.53 -11.60 -12.74
CA TYR A 125 9.95 -11.07 -13.99
C TYR A 125 10.93 -10.82 -15.15
N ARG A 126 12.26 -10.87 -14.91
CA ARG A 126 13.30 -10.78 -15.96
C ARG A 126 14.12 -12.06 -16.12
N MET A 127 13.69 -13.17 -15.51
CA MET A 127 14.34 -14.48 -15.63
C MET A 127 13.87 -15.19 -16.91
N LYS A 128 14.71 -16.08 -17.45
CA LYS A 128 14.29 -16.99 -18.53
C LYS A 128 13.38 -18.07 -17.95
N LEU A 129 12.46 -18.57 -18.79
CA LEU A 129 11.50 -19.61 -18.38
C LEU A 129 12.20 -20.87 -17.85
N ASP A 130 13.27 -21.31 -18.52
CA ASP A 130 14.00 -22.52 -18.12
C ASP A 130 14.63 -22.38 -16.71
N ASP A 131 15.25 -21.22 -16.44
CA ASP A 131 15.85 -20.90 -15.15
C ASP A 131 14.79 -20.81 -14.04
N PHE A 132 13.65 -20.17 -14.34
CA PHE A 132 12.52 -20.07 -13.41
C PHE A 132 11.91 -21.44 -13.13
N ALA A 133 11.69 -22.27 -14.16
CA ALA A 133 11.10 -23.58 -14.02
C ALA A 133 12.00 -24.54 -13.23
N ALA A 134 13.32 -24.49 -13.45
CA ALA A 134 14.28 -25.25 -12.66
C ALA A 134 14.27 -24.82 -11.18
N GLY A 135 14.31 -23.52 -10.91
CA GLY A 135 14.22 -22.98 -9.55
C GLY A 135 12.91 -23.32 -8.85
N MET A 136 11.79 -23.18 -9.54
CA MET A 136 10.47 -23.46 -8.97
C MET A 136 10.30 -24.94 -8.65
N LYS A 137 10.84 -25.85 -9.47
CA LYS A 137 10.88 -27.28 -9.12
C LYS A 137 11.66 -27.54 -7.85
N ASN A 138 12.74 -26.81 -7.58
CA ASN A 138 13.48 -26.95 -6.32
C ASN A 138 12.67 -26.45 -5.12
N VAL A 139 11.97 -25.32 -5.28
CA VAL A 139 11.04 -24.80 -4.25
C VAL A 139 9.93 -25.80 -3.95
N LEU A 140 9.35 -26.44 -4.97
CA LEU A 140 8.23 -27.38 -4.79
C LEU A 140 8.65 -28.74 -4.19
N HIS A 141 9.89 -29.19 -4.40
CA HIS A 141 10.38 -30.45 -3.84
C HIS A 141 10.87 -30.33 -2.39
N ASP A 142 11.17 -29.11 -1.91
CA ASP A 142 11.70 -28.86 -0.58
C ASP A 142 10.69 -28.05 0.25
N LYS A 143 9.98 -28.72 1.16
CA LYS A 143 8.96 -28.10 2.02
C LYS A 143 9.51 -26.94 2.85
N GLU A 144 10.73 -27.07 3.37
CA GLU A 144 11.35 -26.00 4.18
C GLU A 144 11.63 -24.78 3.31
N TYR A 145 12.16 -25.00 2.10
CA TYR A 145 12.40 -23.89 1.17
C TYR A 145 11.09 -23.24 0.67
N LEU A 146 10.02 -24.03 0.47
CA LEU A 146 8.70 -23.52 0.15
C LEU A 146 8.17 -22.59 1.25
N TYR A 147 8.20 -23.05 2.51
CA TYR A 147 7.73 -22.26 3.65
C TYR A 147 8.56 -20.99 3.84
N ASP A 148 9.89 -21.07 3.74
CA ASP A 148 10.76 -19.89 3.79
C ASP A 148 10.44 -18.87 2.69
N SER A 149 10.15 -19.36 1.48
CA SER A 149 9.78 -18.49 0.35
C SER A 149 8.45 -17.79 0.59
N LEU A 150 7.45 -18.51 1.14
CA LEU A 150 6.15 -17.95 1.50
C LEU A 150 6.25 -16.90 2.63
N ILE A 151 7.05 -17.17 3.66
CA ILE A 151 7.32 -16.22 4.76
C ILE A 151 7.97 -14.95 4.20
N LYS A 152 8.99 -15.09 3.34
CA LYS A 152 9.65 -13.95 2.68
C LYS A 152 8.68 -13.15 1.81
N ASP A 153 7.76 -13.82 1.13
CA ASP A 153 6.76 -13.17 0.28
C ASP A 153 5.79 -12.32 1.11
N ILE A 154 5.17 -12.92 2.13
CA ILE A 154 4.27 -12.23 3.07
C ILE A 154 4.97 -11.02 3.71
N HIS A 155 6.20 -11.21 4.21
CA HIS A 155 6.97 -10.11 4.79
C HIS A 155 7.21 -8.97 3.79
N THR A 156 7.58 -9.29 2.54
CA THR A 156 7.82 -8.29 1.49
C THR A 156 6.54 -7.54 1.14
N GLN A 157 5.40 -8.23 1.03
CA GLN A 157 4.09 -7.63 0.80
C GLN A 157 3.72 -6.66 1.94
N GLY A 158 3.91 -7.08 3.20
CA GLY A 158 3.68 -6.24 4.38
C GLY A 158 4.54 -4.97 4.42
N VAL A 159 5.81 -5.05 4.03
CA VAL A 159 6.70 -3.87 3.94
C VAL A 159 6.19 -2.86 2.90
N VAL A 160 5.76 -3.33 1.73
CA VAL A 160 5.20 -2.48 0.67
C VAL A 160 3.90 -1.84 1.14
N LEU A 161 3.03 -2.61 1.79
CA LEU A 161 1.78 -2.14 2.37
C LEU A 161 2.02 -1.03 3.41
N GLY A 162 2.96 -1.24 4.33
CA GLY A 162 3.34 -0.25 5.34
C GLY A 162 3.78 1.09 4.73
N ARG A 163 4.51 1.05 3.61
CA ARG A 163 4.87 2.26 2.86
C ARG A 163 3.65 2.97 2.26
N LYS A 164 2.72 2.22 1.64
CA LYS A 164 1.47 2.80 1.09
C LYS A 164 0.68 3.51 2.19
N TYR A 165 0.47 2.84 3.32
CA TYR A 165 -0.28 3.41 4.46
C TYR A 165 0.39 4.63 5.09
N ARG A 166 1.73 4.69 5.10
CA ARG A 166 2.46 5.87 5.62
C ARG A 166 2.24 7.10 4.75
N LEU A 167 2.34 6.94 3.42
CA LEU A 167 2.07 8.02 2.46
C LEU A 167 0.61 8.44 2.51
N LEU A 168 -0.30 7.47 2.58
CA LEU A 168 -1.72 7.73 2.67
C LEU A 168 -2.07 8.50 3.96
N ARG A 169 -1.50 8.11 5.10
CA ARG A 169 -1.66 8.84 6.37
C ARG A 169 -1.15 10.27 6.27
N ALA A 170 0.00 10.49 5.62
CA ALA A 170 0.50 11.84 5.38
C ALA A 170 -0.46 12.65 4.50
N ALA A 171 -1.02 12.06 3.44
CA ALA A 171 -2.01 12.71 2.58
C ALA A 171 -3.25 13.13 3.39
N TYR A 172 -3.79 12.25 4.23
CA TYR A 172 -4.92 12.57 5.10
C TYR A 172 -4.62 13.70 6.08
N ASN A 173 -3.43 13.71 6.68
CA ASN A 173 -3.04 14.78 7.61
C ASN A 173 -2.92 16.12 6.89
N VAL A 174 -2.24 16.16 5.73
CA VAL A 174 -2.10 17.38 4.92
C VAL A 174 -3.47 17.90 4.50
N PHE A 175 -4.35 17.02 4.02
CA PHE A 175 -5.71 17.38 3.64
C PHE A 175 -6.51 17.95 4.81
N MET A 176 -6.52 17.24 5.94
CA MET A 176 -7.32 17.58 7.11
C MET A 176 -6.91 18.93 7.70
N PHE A 177 -5.63 19.10 8.02
CA PHE A 177 -5.15 20.36 8.60
C PHE A 177 -5.17 21.49 7.59
N GLY A 178 -4.79 21.22 6.33
CA GLY A 178 -4.80 22.23 5.28
C GLY A 178 -6.21 22.74 4.98
N LEU A 179 -7.21 21.87 4.97
CA LEU A 179 -8.61 22.27 4.78
C LEU A 179 -9.13 23.15 5.92
N ILE A 180 -8.81 22.79 7.18
CA ILE A 180 -9.17 23.61 8.35
C ILE A 180 -8.54 25.00 8.24
N ILE A 181 -7.24 25.07 7.92
CA ILE A 181 -6.53 26.36 7.75
C ILE A 181 -7.14 27.16 6.60
N ALA A 182 -7.51 26.51 5.48
CA ALA A 182 -8.16 27.18 4.36
C ALA A 182 -9.50 27.80 4.74
N ILE A 183 -10.33 27.06 5.48
CA ILE A 183 -11.63 27.54 5.95
C ILE A 183 -11.46 28.72 6.92
N ILE A 184 -10.54 28.62 7.88
CA ILE A 184 -10.26 29.72 8.81
C ILE A 184 -9.77 30.96 8.05
N THR A 185 -8.86 30.78 7.09
CA THR A 185 -8.35 31.87 6.23
C THR A 185 -9.49 32.52 5.45
N PHE A 186 -10.42 31.72 4.92
CA PHE A 186 -11.59 32.22 4.20
C PHE A 186 -12.48 33.07 5.11
N ILE A 187 -12.81 32.58 6.32
CA ILE A 187 -13.64 33.30 7.29
C ILE A 187 -12.98 34.62 7.68
N ILE A 188 -11.70 34.60 8.04
CA ILE A 188 -10.96 35.82 8.42
C ILE A 188 -10.93 36.81 7.27
N SER A 189 -10.59 36.37 6.06
CA SER A 189 -10.57 37.25 4.88
C SER A 189 -11.93 37.89 4.61
N SER A 190 -13.01 37.11 4.75
CA SER A 190 -14.38 37.61 4.59
C SER A 190 -14.78 38.60 5.69
N MET A 191 -14.40 38.35 6.95
CA MET A 191 -14.70 39.26 8.06
C MET A 191 -13.91 40.57 7.93
N VAL A 192 -12.64 40.52 7.54
CA VAL A 192 -11.80 41.71 7.34
C VAL A 192 -12.36 42.57 6.20
N HIS A 193 -12.76 41.95 5.09
CA HIS A 193 -13.39 42.66 3.98
C HIS A 193 -14.72 43.32 4.39
N ASN A 194 -15.59 42.61 5.12
CA ASN A 194 -16.86 43.16 5.61
C ASN A 194 -16.68 44.26 6.68
N SER A 195 -15.54 44.28 7.37
CA SER A 195 -15.22 45.27 8.43
C SER A 195 -14.58 46.55 7.89
N LEU A 196 -14.19 46.57 6.62
CA LEU A 196 -13.79 47.77 5.88
C LEU A 196 -15.02 48.24 5.10
N PRO A 197 -15.94 49.05 5.69
CA PRO A 197 -16.95 49.70 4.89
C PRO A 197 -16.22 50.54 3.83
N GLU A 198 -16.70 50.47 2.58
CA GLU A 198 -16.22 51.32 1.50
C GLU A 198 -16.21 52.77 2.00
N ILE A 199 -15.02 53.33 2.22
CA ILE A 199 -14.85 54.77 2.33
C ILE A 199 -14.83 55.27 0.89
N VAL A 200 -16.02 55.36 0.27
CA VAL A 200 -16.36 56.25 -0.84
C VAL A 200 -17.82 56.65 -0.69
#